data_AF-A0A9N8WAP5-F1
#
_entry.id   AF-A0A9N8WAP5-F1
#
_cell.length_a   1.000
_cell.length_b   1.000
_cell.length_c   1.000
_cell.angle_alpha   90.00
_cell.angle_beta   90.00
_cell.angle_gamma   90.00
#
_symmetry.space_group_name_H-M   'P 1'
#
loop_
_entity.id
_entity.type
_entity.pdbx_description
1 polymer ?
#
loop_
_entity_poly.entity_id
_entity_poly.type
_entity_poly.pdbx_seq_one_letter_code
_entity_poly.pdbx_strand_id
1 'polypeptide(L)'
;MRILLGGSVGILVSIVAVYYESIRSMLGPFFPPADWPIFRNLTITTTLLSKQLTELNIPAPSVIIEYRVTSEYLADILTRKKLPLDNSDKVAEYLRQLGKQTFDSGEAIERMYSTSNSGLKQLGTELQFIIEKIHPDQVLTRQNETYFAERYGKILNIVTNLRDKFKETREVLDELQIIYNGTRHQFANGMNDVENFFEKFTPVLNDYYDMEQVKRELGYLKRIMEKFPDIRKQINDLLYDFNQHRLALIWCRGEWARLWRRKLVSFKDIETLEIMIQDLNDVTKIFKRNQENFEIRI
;
A
#
# COMPACT_ATOMS: atom_id res chain seq x y z
N MET A 1 -7.06 -54.40 20.62
CA MET A 1 -6.58 -53.00 20.78
C MET A 1 -6.96 -52.21 19.53
N ARG A 2 -8.22 -51.78 19.43
CA ARG A 2 -8.81 -51.05 18.29
C ARG A 2 -9.63 -49.88 18.83
N ILE A 3 -8.98 -48.96 19.52
CA ILE A 3 -9.55 -47.67 19.94
C ILE A 3 -8.36 -46.73 19.97
N LEU A 4 -8.32 -45.73 19.08
CA LEU A 4 -7.45 -44.52 19.08
C LEU A 4 -7.22 -43.91 17.67
N LEU A 5 -8.09 -44.16 16.67
CA LEU A 5 -8.06 -43.44 15.38
C LEU A 5 -9.22 -42.44 15.19
N GLY A 6 -10.21 -42.44 16.09
CA GLY A 6 -11.37 -41.52 16.01
C GLY A 6 -11.15 -40.13 16.61
N GLY A 7 -10.17 -39.98 17.51
CA GLY A 7 -9.92 -38.71 18.21
C GLY A 7 -9.22 -37.65 17.36
N SER A 8 -8.32 -38.05 16.48
CA SER A 8 -7.54 -37.12 15.65
C SER A 8 -8.37 -36.50 14.53
N VAL A 9 -9.30 -37.26 13.94
CA VAL A 9 -10.20 -36.76 12.89
C VAL A 9 -11.23 -35.79 13.47
N GLY A 10 -11.77 -36.07 14.66
CA GLY A 10 -12.71 -35.17 15.34
C GLY A 10 -12.08 -33.81 15.66
N ILE A 11 -10.86 -33.79 16.18
CA ILE A 11 -10.12 -32.55 16.47
C ILE A 11 -9.83 -31.77 15.18
N LEU A 12 -9.44 -32.45 14.10
CA LEU A 12 -9.18 -31.79 12.81
C LEU A 12 -10.45 -31.15 12.23
N VAL A 13 -11.58 -31.85 12.29
CA VAL A 13 -12.89 -31.34 11.84
C VAL A 13 -13.33 -30.15 12.69
N SER A 14 -13.13 -30.19 14.00
CA SER A 14 -13.45 -29.07 14.89
C SER A 14 -12.56 -27.85 14.64
N ILE A 15 -11.27 -28.03 14.39
CA ILE A 15 -10.35 -26.93 14.04
C ILE A 15 -10.75 -26.32 12.69
N VAL A 16 -11.06 -27.14 11.69
CA VAL A 16 -11.52 -26.65 10.38
C VAL A 16 -12.87 -25.95 10.51
N ALA A 17 -13.80 -26.44 11.34
CA ALA A 17 -15.10 -25.82 11.56
C ALA A 17 -14.99 -24.49 12.31
N VAL A 18 -14.13 -24.40 13.33
CA VAL A 18 -13.84 -23.13 14.04
C VAL A 18 -13.14 -22.14 13.12
N TYR A 19 -12.20 -22.60 12.31
CA TYR A 19 -11.53 -21.75 11.32
C TYR A 19 -12.50 -21.27 10.24
N TYR A 20 -13.40 -22.14 9.78
CA TYR A 20 -14.45 -21.80 8.82
C TYR A 20 -15.47 -20.82 9.40
N GLU A 21 -15.95 -21.02 10.63
CA GLU A 21 -16.87 -20.08 11.29
C GLU A 21 -16.19 -18.75 11.66
N SER A 22 -14.90 -18.75 11.96
CA SER A 22 -14.13 -17.52 12.20
C SER A 22 -13.92 -16.74 10.89
N ILE A 23 -13.58 -17.42 9.80
CA ILE A 23 -13.59 -16.83 8.44
C ILE A 23 -14.99 -16.35 8.08
N ARG A 24 -16.04 -17.11 8.43
CA ARG A 24 -17.42 -16.76 8.14
C ARG A 24 -17.91 -15.55 8.92
N SER A 25 -17.46 -15.41 10.17
CA SER A 25 -17.71 -14.25 11.02
C SER A 25 -16.96 -13.01 10.53
N MET A 26 -15.69 -13.16 10.12
CA MET A 26 -14.91 -12.07 9.52
C MET A 26 -15.45 -11.64 8.16
N LEU A 27 -15.90 -12.60 7.35
CA LEU A 27 -16.49 -12.39 6.03
C LEU A 27 -18.02 -12.28 6.08
N GLY A 28 -18.62 -12.15 7.27
CA GLY A 28 -20.09 -12.06 7.48
C GLY A 28 -20.83 -11.07 6.57
N PRO A 29 -20.28 -9.87 6.26
CA PRO A 29 -20.88 -8.96 5.29
C PRO A 29 -20.72 -9.37 3.81
N PHE A 30 -19.91 -10.40 3.51
CA PHE A 30 -19.57 -10.84 2.15
C PHE A 30 -20.26 -12.15 1.72
N PHE A 31 -21.06 -12.82 2.57
CA PHE A 31 -21.78 -14.04 2.18
C PHE A 31 -23.17 -13.74 1.60
N PRO A 32 -23.41 -14.01 0.31
CA PRO A 32 -24.68 -13.74 -0.33
C PRO A 32 -25.76 -14.79 -0.01
N PRO A 33 -27.05 -14.40 0.07
CA PRO A 33 -28.17 -15.23 -0.31
C PRO A 33 -28.04 -15.75 -1.75
N ALA A 34 -28.78 -16.82 -2.05
CA ALA A 34 -28.81 -17.52 -3.34
C ALA A 34 -29.07 -16.61 -4.56
N ASP A 35 -29.79 -15.52 -4.33
CA ASP A 35 -30.42 -14.68 -5.36
C ASP A 35 -29.59 -13.43 -5.70
N TRP A 36 -28.37 -13.33 -5.17
CA TRP A 36 -27.51 -12.17 -5.42
C TRP A 36 -26.88 -12.16 -6.82
N PRO A 37 -26.62 -10.96 -7.37
CA PRO A 37 -25.86 -10.80 -8.60
C PRO A 37 -24.55 -11.56 -8.52
N ILE A 38 -24.23 -12.27 -9.59
CA ILE A 38 -23.14 -13.21 -9.73
C ILE A 38 -21.78 -12.55 -9.44
N PHE A 39 -21.62 -11.28 -9.81
CA PHE A 39 -20.37 -10.53 -9.64
C PHE A 39 -20.36 -9.58 -8.45
N ARG A 40 -21.43 -9.50 -7.66
CA ARG A 40 -21.56 -8.50 -6.59
C ARG A 40 -20.39 -8.48 -5.60
N ASN A 41 -19.85 -9.64 -5.23
CA ASN A 41 -18.73 -9.70 -4.28
C ASN A 41 -17.43 -9.17 -4.89
N LEU A 42 -17.21 -9.42 -6.18
CA LEU A 42 -16.10 -8.82 -6.94
C LEU A 42 -16.28 -7.29 -6.93
N THR A 43 -17.50 -6.81 -7.15
CA THR A 43 -17.85 -5.39 -7.11
C THR A 43 -17.61 -4.73 -5.78
N ILE A 44 -18.25 -5.22 -4.70
CA ILE A 44 -18.15 -4.60 -3.38
C ILE A 44 -16.69 -4.43 -2.98
N THR A 45 -15.89 -5.47 -3.19
CA THR A 45 -14.51 -5.48 -2.77
C THR A 45 -13.62 -4.61 -3.67
N THR A 46 -13.89 -4.54 -4.97
CA THR A 46 -13.17 -3.65 -5.90
C THR A 46 -13.55 -2.19 -5.69
N THR A 47 -14.83 -1.86 -5.50
CA THR A 47 -15.29 -0.48 -5.24
C THR A 47 -14.77 0.04 -3.91
N LEU A 48 -14.75 -0.80 -2.86
CA LEU A 48 -14.14 -0.42 -1.58
C LEU A 48 -12.65 -0.10 -1.76
N LEU A 49 -11.91 -0.98 -2.44
CA LEU A 49 -10.50 -0.75 -2.73
C LEU A 49 -10.29 0.53 -3.57
N SER A 50 -11.07 0.73 -4.63
CA SER A 50 -11.04 1.93 -5.46
C SER A 50 -11.26 3.19 -4.62
N LYS A 51 -12.28 3.22 -3.76
CA LYS A 51 -12.55 4.37 -2.90
C LYS A 51 -11.35 4.69 -1.99
N GLN A 52 -10.79 3.69 -1.33
CA GLN A 52 -9.63 3.87 -0.45
C GLN A 52 -8.41 4.36 -1.22
N LEU A 53 -8.20 3.85 -2.44
CA LEU A 53 -7.15 4.33 -3.33
C LEU A 53 -7.37 5.81 -3.70
N THR A 54 -8.60 6.27 -3.95
CA THR A 54 -8.86 7.70 -4.25
C THR A 54 -8.59 8.64 -3.08
N GLU A 55 -8.61 8.13 -1.85
CA GLU A 55 -8.37 8.90 -0.62
C GLU A 55 -6.88 9.02 -0.27
N LEU A 56 -5.98 8.34 -1.01
CA LEU A 56 -4.53 8.45 -0.83
C LEU A 56 -4.03 9.88 -1.00
N ASN A 57 -3.39 10.38 0.05
CA ASN A 57 -2.77 11.70 0.08
C ASN A 57 -1.30 11.58 0.48
N ILE A 58 -0.48 11.12 -0.47
CA ILE A 58 0.97 11.01 -0.33
C ILE A 58 1.62 12.07 -1.22
N PRO A 59 2.66 12.80 -0.74
CA PRO A 59 3.45 13.70 -1.57
C PRO A 59 4.02 13.00 -2.80
N ALA A 60 4.27 13.76 -3.87
CA ALA A 60 4.89 13.20 -5.07
C ALA A 60 6.26 12.56 -4.73
N PRO A 61 6.60 11.42 -5.35
CA PRO A 61 7.88 10.76 -5.13
C PRO A 61 9.11 11.64 -5.36
N SER A 62 9.05 12.51 -6.39
CA SER A 62 10.12 13.47 -6.71
C SER A 62 10.44 14.39 -5.54
N VAL A 63 9.39 14.93 -4.93
CA VAL A 63 9.47 15.79 -3.75
C VAL A 63 10.13 15.04 -2.59
N ILE A 64 9.78 13.76 -2.38
CA ILE A 64 10.42 12.91 -1.37
C ILE A 64 11.91 12.67 -1.67
N ILE A 65 12.24 12.38 -2.93
CA ILE A 65 13.60 12.09 -3.38
C ILE A 65 14.53 13.30 -3.20
N GLU A 66 14.04 14.51 -3.44
CA GLU A 66 14.82 15.76 -3.29
C GLU A 66 15.39 15.96 -1.89
N TYR A 67 14.79 15.37 -0.85
CA TYR A 67 15.28 15.50 0.54
C TYR A 67 16.61 14.82 0.79
N ARG A 68 17.00 13.89 -0.07
CA ARG A 68 18.35 13.37 -0.05
C ARG A 68 19.37 14.49 -0.21
N VAL A 69 19.10 15.45 -1.11
CA VAL A 69 20.00 16.58 -1.39
C VAL A 69 20.13 17.48 -0.16
N THR A 70 19.01 17.85 0.46
CA THR A 70 19.00 18.65 1.70
C THR A 70 19.76 17.93 2.83
N SER A 71 19.54 16.63 3.00
CA SER A 71 20.19 15.87 4.07
C SER A 71 21.69 15.70 3.84
N GLU A 72 22.11 15.42 2.61
CA GLU A 72 23.53 15.37 2.22
C GLU A 72 24.21 16.73 2.38
N TYR A 73 23.54 17.83 2.00
CA TYR A 73 24.06 19.19 2.20
C TYR A 73 24.33 19.49 3.68
N LEU A 74 23.38 19.18 4.57
CA LEU A 74 23.54 19.37 6.01
C LEU A 74 24.68 18.50 6.57
N ALA A 75 24.83 17.25 6.11
CA ALA A 75 25.93 16.38 6.54
C ALA A 75 27.30 16.91 6.06
N ASP A 76 27.35 17.49 4.87
CA ASP A 76 28.56 18.05 4.29
C ASP A 76 29.04 19.30 5.03
N ILE A 77 28.12 20.15 5.51
CA ILE A 77 28.45 21.29 6.37
C ILE A 77 29.28 20.85 7.57
N LEU A 78 28.88 19.73 8.19
CA LEU A 78 29.52 19.19 9.40
C LEU A 78 30.90 18.58 9.15
N THR A 79 31.19 18.13 7.92
CA THR A 79 32.39 17.33 7.62
C THR A 79 33.43 18.05 6.77
N ARG A 80 33.04 19.02 5.94
CA ARG A 80 33.94 19.65 4.94
C ARG A 80 35.10 20.47 5.50
N LYS A 81 35.00 20.94 6.73
CA LYS A 81 35.98 21.89 7.31
C LYS A 81 36.81 21.32 8.46
N LYS A 82 36.66 20.03 8.79
CA LYS A 82 37.27 19.39 9.97
C LYS A 82 37.16 20.27 11.22
N LEU A 83 36.01 20.93 11.38
CA LEU A 83 35.75 21.77 12.54
C LEU A 83 35.75 20.85 13.77
N PRO A 84 36.37 21.24 14.89
CA PRO A 84 36.42 20.44 16.11
C PRO A 84 35.06 20.50 16.83
N LEU A 85 34.00 20.03 16.15
CA LEU A 85 32.66 19.96 16.69
C LEU A 85 32.45 18.55 17.22
N ASP A 86 32.45 18.41 18.54
CA ASP A 86 32.21 17.12 19.19
C ASP A 86 30.92 16.48 18.66
N ASN A 87 30.99 15.20 18.26
CA ASN A 87 29.91 14.41 17.66
C ASN A 87 29.46 14.79 16.24
N SER A 88 30.16 15.70 15.55
CA SER A 88 29.84 16.06 14.14
C SER A 88 29.79 14.86 13.20
N ASP A 89 30.74 13.93 13.31
CA ASP A 89 30.78 12.73 12.46
C ASP A 89 29.53 11.86 12.61
N LYS A 90 29.03 11.69 13.85
CA LYS A 90 27.81 10.92 14.13
C LYS A 90 26.56 11.60 13.58
N VAL A 91 26.46 12.91 13.72
CA VAL A 91 25.33 13.68 13.18
C VAL A 91 25.35 13.70 11.65
N ALA A 92 26.54 13.82 11.05
CA ALA A 92 26.70 13.73 9.60
C ALA A 92 26.36 12.34 9.06
N GLU A 93 26.78 11.27 9.75
CA GLU A 93 26.40 9.90 9.39
C GLU A 93 24.88 9.71 9.46
N TYR A 94 24.25 10.16 10.53
CA TYR A 94 22.80 10.14 10.68
C TYR A 94 22.08 10.81 9.51
N LEU A 95 22.49 12.03 9.17
CA LEU A 95 21.90 12.78 8.05
C LEU A 95 22.11 12.05 6.72
N ARG A 96 23.29 11.49 6.45
CA ARG A 96 23.52 10.69 5.23
C ARG A 96 22.64 9.46 5.16
N GLN A 97 22.50 8.73 6.27
CA GLN A 97 21.63 7.55 6.33
C GLN A 97 20.17 7.93 6.17
N LEU A 98 19.73 9.02 6.80
CA LEU A 98 18.38 9.55 6.66
C LEU A 98 18.11 9.95 5.20
N GLY A 99 19.00 10.72 4.57
CA GLY A 99 18.89 11.11 3.17
C GLY A 99 18.81 9.92 2.21
N LYS A 100 19.65 8.90 2.42
CA LYS A 100 19.59 7.65 1.64
C LYS A 100 18.25 6.94 1.81
N GLN A 101 17.79 6.77 3.04
CA GLN A 101 16.55 6.04 3.30
C GLN A 101 15.30 6.81 2.82
N THR A 102 15.34 8.14 2.84
CA THR A 102 14.30 8.98 2.26
C THR A 102 14.26 8.83 0.74
N PHE A 103 15.41 8.77 0.08
CA PHE A 103 15.50 8.44 -1.35
C PHE A 103 14.90 7.08 -1.68
N ASP A 104 15.31 6.03 -0.94
CA ASP A 104 14.81 4.66 -1.13
C ASP A 104 13.29 4.60 -0.93
N SER A 105 12.77 5.36 0.03
CA SER A 105 11.33 5.52 0.31
C SER A 105 10.59 6.19 -0.84
N GLY A 106 11.15 7.28 -1.39
CA GLY A 106 10.61 7.97 -2.56
C GLY A 106 10.53 7.04 -3.78
N GLU A 107 11.60 6.32 -4.09
CA GLU A 107 11.57 5.33 -5.19
C GLU A 107 10.56 4.21 -4.95
N ALA A 108 10.40 3.73 -3.70
CA ALA A 108 9.42 2.70 -3.39
C ALA A 108 7.98 3.21 -3.62
N ILE A 109 7.68 4.45 -3.21
CA ILE A 109 6.40 5.11 -3.47
C ILE A 109 6.17 5.29 -4.98
N GLU A 110 7.20 5.68 -5.74
CA GLU A 110 7.11 5.78 -7.21
C GLU A 110 6.77 4.43 -7.86
N ARG A 111 7.50 3.37 -7.50
CA ARG A 111 7.23 2.00 -7.97
C ARG A 111 5.83 1.53 -7.60
N MET A 112 5.35 1.88 -6.41
CA MET A 112 3.98 1.59 -5.95
C MET A 112 2.95 2.29 -6.84
N TYR A 113 3.09 3.58 -7.13
CA TYR A 113 2.20 4.31 -8.04
C TYR A 113 2.21 3.73 -9.45
N SER A 114 3.40 3.49 -10.02
CA SER A 114 3.57 2.91 -11.34
C SER A 114 2.92 1.52 -11.46
N THR A 115 3.17 0.65 -10.49
CA THR A 115 2.57 -0.69 -10.46
C THR A 115 1.06 -0.63 -10.26
N SER A 116 0.57 0.30 -9.44
CA SER A 116 -0.87 0.52 -9.23
C SER A 116 -1.57 0.98 -10.51
N ASN A 117 -1.01 1.96 -11.21
CA ASN A 117 -1.54 2.42 -12.49
C ASN A 117 -1.62 1.29 -13.53
N SER A 118 -0.58 0.45 -13.63
CA SER A 118 -0.62 -0.71 -14.53
C SER A 118 -1.63 -1.78 -14.07
N GLY A 119 -1.65 -2.09 -12.77
CA GLY A 119 -2.52 -3.12 -12.21
C GLY A 119 -4.00 -2.76 -12.29
N LEU A 120 -4.38 -1.50 -12.04
CA LEU A 120 -5.76 -1.03 -12.17
C LEU A 120 -6.26 -1.11 -13.63
N LYS A 121 -5.41 -0.78 -14.61
CA LYS A 121 -5.74 -0.95 -16.04
C LYS A 121 -5.92 -2.41 -16.43
N GLN A 122 -5.04 -3.29 -15.93
CA GLN A 122 -5.16 -4.73 -16.16
C GLN A 122 -6.44 -5.28 -15.52
N LEU A 123 -6.78 -4.82 -14.30
CA LEU A 123 -8.01 -5.19 -13.62
C LEU A 123 -9.23 -4.78 -14.44
N GLY A 124 -9.29 -3.53 -14.91
CA GLY A 124 -10.36 -3.06 -15.80
C GLY A 124 -10.48 -3.88 -17.08
N THR A 125 -9.35 -4.30 -17.65
CA THR A 125 -9.32 -5.15 -18.86
C THR A 125 -9.87 -6.56 -18.58
N GLU A 126 -9.52 -7.18 -17.45
CA GLU A 126 -10.06 -8.48 -17.09
C GLU A 126 -11.57 -8.42 -16.78
N LEU A 127 -12.06 -7.31 -16.19
CA LEU A 127 -13.49 -7.08 -16.02
C LEU A 127 -14.21 -6.89 -17.36
N GLN A 128 -13.61 -6.16 -18.30
CA GLN A 128 -14.16 -5.99 -19.65
C GLN A 128 -14.31 -7.33 -20.38
N PHE A 129 -13.29 -8.20 -20.28
CA PHE A 129 -13.38 -9.56 -20.84
C PHE A 129 -14.47 -10.42 -20.19
N ILE A 130 -14.81 -10.17 -18.92
CA ILE A 130 -15.94 -10.84 -18.27
C ILE A 130 -17.25 -10.33 -18.87
N ILE A 131 -17.42 -9.01 -19.00
CA ILE A 131 -18.61 -8.37 -19.59
C ILE A 131 -18.86 -8.89 -21.01
N GLU A 132 -17.83 -8.91 -21.86
CA GLU A 132 -17.93 -9.37 -23.25
C GLU A 132 -18.35 -10.85 -23.39
N LYS A 133 -18.15 -11.64 -22.33
CA LYS A 133 -18.49 -13.08 -22.33
C LYS A 133 -19.88 -13.38 -21.80
N ILE A 134 -20.49 -12.45 -21.07
CA ILE A 134 -21.80 -12.64 -20.45
C ILE A 134 -22.89 -11.90 -21.23
N HIS A 135 -24.08 -12.49 -21.26
CA HIS A 135 -25.28 -11.84 -21.78
C HIS A 135 -26.44 -11.99 -20.79
N PRO A 136 -27.37 -11.03 -20.73
CA PRO A 136 -28.59 -11.19 -19.95
C PRO A 136 -29.30 -12.49 -20.31
N ASP A 137 -29.93 -13.12 -19.31
CA ASP A 137 -30.66 -14.38 -19.42
C ASP A 137 -29.79 -15.60 -19.80
N GLN A 138 -28.47 -15.43 -19.86
CA GLN A 138 -27.54 -16.55 -20.02
C GLN A 138 -27.50 -17.39 -18.75
N VAL A 139 -27.72 -18.70 -18.91
CA VAL A 139 -27.46 -19.68 -17.85
C VAL A 139 -26.00 -20.09 -17.91
N LEU A 140 -25.26 -19.86 -16.82
CA LEU A 140 -23.84 -20.21 -16.77
C LEU A 140 -23.65 -21.74 -16.71
N THR A 141 -22.79 -22.24 -17.61
CA THR A 141 -22.46 -23.67 -17.74
C THR A 141 -21.06 -23.99 -17.21
N ARG A 142 -20.67 -25.27 -17.23
CA ARG A 142 -19.30 -25.72 -16.89
C ARG A 142 -18.20 -25.10 -17.78
N GLN A 143 -18.50 -24.77 -19.04
CA GLN A 143 -17.54 -24.09 -19.90
C GLN A 143 -17.33 -22.64 -19.45
N ASN A 144 -18.40 -21.97 -19.03
CA ASN A 144 -18.33 -20.65 -18.42
C ASN A 144 -17.54 -20.67 -17.10
N GLU A 145 -17.70 -21.71 -16.29
CA GLU A 145 -16.94 -21.90 -15.04
C GLU A 145 -15.44 -21.88 -15.29
N THR A 146 -14.95 -22.68 -16.24
CA THR A 146 -13.50 -22.75 -16.52
C THR A 146 -12.97 -21.39 -16.94
N TYR A 147 -13.71 -20.68 -17.82
CA TYR A 147 -13.37 -19.33 -18.25
C TYR A 147 -13.33 -18.34 -17.07
N PHE A 148 -14.38 -18.29 -16.24
CA PHE A 148 -14.44 -17.36 -15.11
C PHE A 148 -13.41 -17.70 -14.04
N ALA A 149 -13.16 -18.98 -13.76
CA ALA A 149 -12.12 -19.40 -12.82
C ALA A 149 -10.73 -18.90 -13.28
N GLU A 150 -10.45 -18.93 -14.59
CA GLU A 150 -9.22 -18.36 -15.15
C GLU A 150 -9.16 -16.84 -14.96
N ARG A 151 -10.24 -16.12 -15.33
CA ARG A 151 -10.33 -14.65 -15.17
C ARG A 151 -10.19 -14.20 -13.72
N TYR A 152 -10.88 -14.85 -12.78
CA TYR A 152 -10.72 -14.59 -11.35
C TYR A 152 -9.30 -14.91 -10.85
N GLY A 153 -8.65 -15.94 -11.42
CA GLY A 153 -7.24 -16.22 -11.15
C GLY A 153 -6.33 -15.06 -11.55
N LYS A 154 -6.55 -14.47 -12.74
CA LYS A 154 -5.82 -13.28 -13.20
C LYS A 154 -6.08 -12.06 -12.32
N ILE A 155 -7.34 -11.78 -11.99
CA ILE A 155 -7.72 -10.70 -11.06
C ILE A 155 -7.04 -10.87 -9.70
N LEU A 156 -7.07 -12.08 -9.14
CA LEU A 156 -6.41 -12.39 -7.87
C LEU A 156 -4.90 -12.13 -7.92
N ASN A 157 -4.24 -12.51 -9.02
CA ASN A 157 -2.80 -12.26 -9.20
C ASN A 157 -2.50 -10.76 -9.29
N ILE A 158 -3.32 -9.99 -10.01
CA ILE A 158 -3.19 -8.53 -10.10
C ILE A 158 -3.29 -7.91 -8.71
N VAL A 159 -4.34 -8.22 -7.97
CA VAL A 159 -4.56 -7.72 -6.60
C VAL A 159 -3.45 -8.14 -5.64
N THR A 160 -2.93 -9.36 -5.77
CA THR A 160 -1.81 -9.84 -4.96
C THR A 160 -0.53 -9.04 -5.27
N ASN A 161 -0.23 -8.80 -6.54
CA ASN A 161 0.92 -7.99 -6.94
C ASN A 161 0.82 -6.55 -6.44
N LEU A 162 -0.36 -5.93 -6.53
CA LEU A 162 -0.62 -4.61 -5.96
C LEU A 162 -0.33 -4.60 -4.46
N ARG A 163 -0.95 -5.53 -3.72
CA ARG A 163 -0.75 -5.71 -2.28
C ARG A 163 0.73 -5.84 -1.92
N ASP A 164 1.48 -6.64 -2.66
CA ASP A 164 2.90 -6.89 -2.37
C ASP A 164 3.74 -5.63 -2.56
N LYS A 165 3.41 -4.79 -3.55
CA LYS A 165 4.08 -3.49 -3.72
C LYS A 165 3.77 -2.51 -2.59
N PHE A 166 2.54 -2.44 -2.12
CA PHE A 166 2.23 -1.64 -0.92
C PHE A 166 2.99 -2.16 0.32
N LYS A 167 3.21 -3.48 0.42
CA LYS A 167 3.94 -4.08 1.53
C LYS A 167 5.42 -3.71 1.48
N GLU A 168 6.04 -3.84 0.30
CA GLU A 168 7.43 -3.40 0.08
C GLU A 168 7.60 -1.92 0.46
N THR A 169 6.70 -1.04 -0.01
CA THR A 169 6.75 0.39 0.33
C THR A 169 6.65 0.62 1.84
N ARG A 170 5.72 -0.06 2.51
CA ARG A 170 5.59 0.04 3.97
C ARG A 170 6.88 -0.37 4.69
N GLU A 171 7.52 -1.45 4.27
CA GLU A 171 8.76 -1.94 4.90
C GLU A 171 9.90 -0.93 4.77
N VAL A 172 10.02 -0.26 3.63
CA VAL A 172 11.00 0.82 3.42
C VAL A 172 10.67 2.05 4.29
N LEU A 173 9.38 2.35 4.49
CA LEU A 173 8.93 3.43 5.38
C LEU A 173 9.12 3.11 6.87
N ASP A 174 8.94 1.84 7.27
CA ASP A 174 9.22 1.38 8.64
C ASP A 174 10.70 1.63 8.98
N GLU A 175 11.58 1.34 8.03
CA GLU A 175 13.01 1.58 8.15
C GLU A 175 13.36 3.08 8.24
N LEU A 176 12.72 3.91 7.41
CA LEU A 176 12.86 5.36 7.51
C LEU A 176 12.45 5.90 8.89
N GLN A 177 11.37 5.40 9.46
CA GLN A 177 10.92 5.79 10.80
C GLN A 177 11.93 5.41 11.89
N ILE A 178 12.55 4.22 11.78
CA ILE A 178 13.57 3.76 12.72
C ILE A 178 14.78 4.70 12.70
N ILE A 179 15.22 5.12 11.52
CA ILE A 179 16.32 6.08 11.37
C ILE A 179 15.89 7.43 11.94
N TYR A 180 14.74 7.98 11.53
CA TYR A 180 14.25 9.29 11.97
C TYR A 180 14.12 9.43 13.48
N ASN A 181 13.67 8.38 14.16
CA ASN A 181 13.55 8.37 15.61
C ASN A 181 14.91 8.33 16.33
N GLY A 182 16.02 8.25 15.60
CA GLY A 182 17.36 8.22 16.19
C GLY A 182 17.78 6.86 16.76
N THR A 183 16.91 5.85 16.66
CA THR A 183 17.08 4.55 17.34
C THR A 183 18.41 3.87 17.00
N ARG A 184 18.86 3.98 15.75
CA ARG A 184 20.14 3.41 15.30
C ARG A 184 21.38 4.18 15.75
N HIS A 185 21.23 5.47 16.03
CA HIS A 185 22.37 6.38 16.29
C HIS A 185 22.45 6.78 17.76
N GLN A 186 21.64 6.14 18.62
CA GLN A 186 21.54 6.44 20.05
C GLN A 186 21.19 7.91 20.33
N PHE A 187 20.51 8.55 19.39
CA PHE A 187 19.89 9.85 19.62
C PHE A 187 18.58 9.63 20.39
N ALA A 188 18.47 10.27 21.55
CA ALA A 188 17.30 10.14 22.41
C ALA A 188 16.05 10.73 21.75
N ASN A 189 16.23 11.77 20.93
CA ASN A 189 15.14 12.50 20.28
C ASN A 189 15.29 12.63 18.75
N GLY A 190 16.13 11.79 18.13
CA GLY A 190 16.31 11.75 16.66
C GLY A 190 16.64 13.12 16.06
N MET A 191 15.81 13.60 15.14
CA MET A 191 16.00 14.88 14.45
C MET A 191 16.07 16.10 15.39
N ASN A 192 15.41 16.07 16.55
CA ASN A 192 15.52 17.18 17.51
C ASN A 192 16.94 17.30 18.08
N ASP A 193 17.66 16.19 18.24
CA ASP A 193 19.06 16.21 18.69
C ASP A 193 19.98 16.82 17.60
N VAL A 194 19.62 16.66 16.32
CA VAL A 194 20.30 17.30 15.19
C VAL A 194 20.06 18.81 15.19
N GLU A 195 18.82 19.26 15.40
CA GLU A 195 18.51 20.70 15.51
C GLU A 195 19.30 21.34 16.66
N ASN A 196 19.24 20.74 17.84
CA ASN A 196 20.00 21.19 19.02
C ASN A 196 21.51 21.25 18.74
N PHE A 197 22.03 20.32 17.95
CA PHE A 197 23.43 20.34 17.52
C PHE A 197 23.74 21.58 16.68
N PHE A 198 22.95 21.86 15.65
CA PHE A 198 23.15 23.03 14.80
C PHE A 198 22.99 24.35 15.56
N GLU A 199 22.04 24.42 16.50
CA GLU A 199 21.89 25.59 17.38
C GLU A 199 23.13 25.81 18.26
N LYS A 200 23.60 24.76 18.93
CA LYS A 200 24.80 24.81 19.79
C LYS A 200 26.03 25.31 19.04
N PHE A 201 26.21 24.87 17.79
CA PHE A 201 27.38 25.21 16.99
C PHE A 201 27.14 26.36 16.01
N THR A 202 25.97 27.02 16.06
CA THR A 202 25.67 28.21 15.26
C THR A 202 26.76 29.28 15.36
N PRO A 203 27.31 29.64 16.56
CA PRO A 203 28.36 30.66 16.64
C PRO A 203 29.62 30.32 15.85
N VAL A 204 29.94 29.03 15.70
CA VAL A 204 31.12 28.56 14.95
C VAL A 204 30.81 28.45 13.45
N LEU A 205 29.60 28.00 13.11
CA LEU A 205 29.19 27.78 11.72
C LEU A 205 28.86 29.07 10.98
N ASN A 206 28.43 30.12 11.70
CA ASN A 206 28.03 31.41 11.12
C ASN A 206 29.16 32.15 10.39
N ASP A 207 30.43 31.81 10.70
CA ASP A 207 31.60 32.36 9.99
C ASP A 207 31.81 31.74 8.60
N TYR A 208 31.15 30.62 8.30
CA TYR A 208 31.39 29.82 7.09
C TYR A 208 30.14 29.61 6.23
N TYR A 209 28.96 29.67 6.84
CA TYR A 209 27.69 29.31 6.19
C TYR A 209 26.60 30.32 6.53
N ASP A 210 25.66 30.50 5.59
CA ASP A 210 24.41 31.22 5.86
C ASP A 210 23.54 30.38 6.80
N MET A 211 23.54 30.73 8.09
CA MET A 211 22.79 30.01 9.10
C MET A 211 21.27 30.12 8.93
N GLU A 212 20.78 31.16 8.25
CA GLU A 212 19.36 31.25 7.91
C GLU A 212 18.99 30.23 6.83
N GLN A 213 19.87 30.00 5.85
CA GLN A 213 19.71 28.90 4.91
C GLN A 213 19.74 27.55 5.63
N VAL A 214 20.71 27.31 6.52
CA VAL A 214 20.82 26.04 7.26
C VAL A 214 19.56 25.75 8.09
N LYS A 215 19.03 26.76 8.80
CA LYS A 215 17.76 26.63 9.54
C LYS A 215 16.58 26.32 8.63
N ARG A 216 16.49 26.98 7.47
CA ARG A 216 15.44 26.70 6.47
C ARG A 216 15.50 25.25 6.00
N GLU A 217 16.69 24.75 5.67
CA GLU A 217 16.90 23.37 5.21
C GLU A 217 16.56 22.34 6.32
N LEU A 218 16.98 22.58 7.56
CA LEU A 218 16.63 21.73 8.71
C LEU A 218 15.11 21.70 8.95
N GLY A 219 14.48 22.87 9.00
CA GLY A 219 13.04 23.00 9.19
C GLY A 219 12.25 22.40 8.03
N TYR A 220 12.77 22.47 6.81
CA TYR A 220 12.21 21.76 5.68
C TYR A 220 12.28 20.25 5.91
N LEU A 221 13.47 19.68 6.11
CA LEU A 221 13.65 18.25 6.38
C LEU A 221 12.70 17.74 7.48
N LYS A 222 12.59 18.45 8.61
CA LYS A 222 11.69 18.09 9.71
C LYS A 222 10.21 18.04 9.31
N ARG A 223 9.69 19.09 8.67
CA ARG A 223 8.27 19.17 8.27
C ARG A 223 7.83 18.01 7.38
N ILE A 224 8.74 17.50 6.55
CA ILE A 224 8.45 16.33 5.72
C ILE A 224 8.51 15.06 6.55
N MET A 225 9.55 14.91 7.38
CA MET A 225 9.67 13.76 8.27
C MET A 225 8.42 13.57 9.14
N GLU A 226 7.80 14.68 9.57
CA GLU A 226 6.53 14.70 10.29
C GLU A 226 5.32 14.16 9.50
N LYS A 227 5.36 14.13 8.16
CA LYS A 227 4.29 13.58 7.30
C LYS A 227 4.37 12.06 7.14
N PHE A 228 5.55 11.45 7.29
CA PHE A 228 5.73 10.02 7.05
C PHE A 228 4.91 9.08 7.94
N PRO A 229 4.67 9.36 9.24
CA PRO A 229 3.78 8.54 10.05
C PRO A 229 2.36 8.43 9.46
N ASP A 230 1.83 9.51 8.91
CA ASP A 230 0.51 9.52 8.28
C ASP A 230 0.51 8.75 6.95
N ILE A 231 1.51 8.97 6.10
CA ILE A 231 1.71 8.20 4.84
C ILE A 231 1.77 6.70 5.13
N ARG A 232 2.57 6.32 6.13
CA ARG A 232 2.72 4.92 6.58
C ARG A 232 1.39 4.35 7.07
N LYS A 233 0.61 5.13 7.81
CA LYS A 233 -0.72 4.72 8.27
C LYS A 233 -1.67 4.48 7.10
N GLN A 234 -1.75 5.42 6.14
CA GLN A 234 -2.58 5.25 4.94
C GLN A 234 -2.19 3.99 4.14
N ILE A 235 -0.90 3.71 3.99
CA ILE A 235 -0.42 2.48 3.33
C ILE A 235 -0.79 1.23 4.13
N ASN A 236 -0.72 1.26 5.46
CA ASN A 236 -1.13 0.15 6.32
C ASN A 236 -2.62 -0.15 6.21
N ASP A 237 -3.45 0.88 6.20
CA ASP A 237 -4.90 0.75 6.06
C ASP A 237 -5.24 0.11 4.70
N LEU A 238 -4.61 0.57 3.62
CA LEU A 238 -4.75 -0.04 2.30
C LEU A 238 -4.25 -1.47 2.24
N LEU A 239 -3.15 -1.80 2.93
CA LEU A 239 -2.66 -3.17 2.99
C LEU A 239 -3.68 -4.11 3.65
N TYR A 240 -4.35 -3.64 4.69
CA TYR A 240 -5.45 -4.39 5.30
C TYR A 240 -6.55 -4.64 4.27
N ASP A 241 -6.99 -3.62 3.54
CA ASP A 241 -8.05 -3.74 2.53
C ASP A 241 -7.66 -4.64 1.35
N PHE A 242 -6.43 -4.54 0.86
CA PHE A 242 -5.89 -5.44 -0.14
C PHE A 242 -5.92 -6.90 0.34
N ASN A 243 -5.58 -7.17 1.60
CA ASN A 243 -5.66 -8.51 2.15
C ASN A 243 -7.11 -9.00 2.22
N GLN A 244 -8.06 -8.15 2.63
CA GLN A 244 -9.49 -8.49 2.66
C GLN A 244 -10.02 -8.78 1.25
N HIS A 245 -9.70 -7.93 0.28
CA HIS A 245 -10.08 -8.13 -1.12
C HIS A 245 -9.51 -9.44 -1.67
N ARG A 246 -8.24 -9.71 -1.42
CA ARG A 246 -7.58 -10.97 -1.82
C ARG A 246 -8.25 -12.20 -1.22
N LEU A 247 -8.60 -12.17 0.07
CA LEU A 247 -9.32 -13.28 0.72
C LEU A 247 -10.71 -13.48 0.10
N ALA A 248 -11.44 -12.39 -0.15
CA ALA A 248 -12.73 -12.45 -0.82
C ALA A 248 -12.63 -13.03 -2.24
N LEU A 249 -11.59 -12.67 -3.00
CA LEU A 249 -11.34 -13.22 -4.33
C LEU A 249 -11.00 -14.72 -4.31
N ILE A 250 -10.17 -15.16 -3.36
CA ILE A 250 -9.87 -16.59 -3.14
C ILE A 250 -11.16 -17.35 -2.86
N TRP A 251 -12.00 -16.82 -1.98
CA TRP A 251 -13.29 -17.42 -1.67
C TRP A 251 -14.22 -17.46 -2.89
N CYS A 252 -14.38 -16.34 -3.61
CA CYS A 252 -15.19 -16.28 -4.83
C CYS A 252 -14.72 -17.29 -5.88
N ARG A 253 -13.41 -17.43 -6.07
CA ARG A 253 -12.83 -18.44 -6.98
C ARG A 253 -13.21 -19.87 -6.55
N GLY A 254 -13.25 -20.14 -5.24
CA GLY A 254 -13.68 -21.42 -4.68
C GLY A 254 -15.17 -21.71 -4.91
N GLU A 255 -16.03 -20.70 -4.81
CA GLU A 255 -17.46 -20.82 -5.12
C GLU A 255 -17.70 -21.12 -6.60
N TRP A 256 -16.98 -20.42 -7.49
CA TRP A 256 -17.03 -20.68 -8.93
C TRP A 256 -16.64 -22.11 -9.26
N ALA A 257 -15.54 -22.61 -8.70
CA ALA A 257 -15.04 -23.97 -8.92
C ALA A 257 -15.98 -25.07 -8.38
N ARG A 258 -17.01 -24.70 -7.62
CA ARG A 258 -17.99 -25.65 -7.08
C ARG A 258 -19.32 -25.59 -7.81
N LEU A 259 -19.66 -24.50 -8.51
CA LEU A 259 -20.92 -24.29 -9.24
C LEU A 259 -22.14 -25.00 -8.59
N TRP A 260 -22.35 -24.80 -7.28
CA TRP A 260 -23.44 -25.47 -6.57
C TRP A 260 -24.84 -25.09 -7.09
N ARG A 261 -24.96 -24.05 -7.95
CA ARG A 261 -26.23 -23.62 -8.57
C ARG A 261 -25.98 -23.06 -9.98
N ARG A 262 -26.81 -23.46 -10.96
CA ARG A 262 -26.94 -22.74 -12.23
C ARG A 262 -27.37 -21.31 -11.91
N LYS A 263 -26.55 -20.32 -12.25
CA LYS A 263 -26.90 -18.91 -12.07
C LYS A 263 -27.28 -18.30 -13.41
N LEU A 264 -28.34 -17.50 -13.39
CA LEU A 264 -28.81 -16.70 -14.52
C LEU A 264 -28.13 -15.33 -14.45
N VAL A 265 -27.49 -14.91 -15.52
CA VAL A 265 -26.93 -13.56 -15.62
C VAL A 265 -28.07 -12.56 -15.74
N SER A 266 -28.08 -11.55 -14.88
CA SER A 266 -29.04 -10.45 -14.93
C SER A 266 -28.43 -9.21 -15.62
N PHE A 267 -29.27 -8.30 -16.11
CA PHE A 267 -28.80 -6.98 -16.57
C PHE A 267 -28.00 -6.23 -15.50
N LYS A 268 -28.42 -6.37 -14.24
CA LYS A 268 -27.76 -5.76 -13.08
C LYS A 268 -26.32 -6.24 -12.93
N ASP A 269 -26.00 -7.48 -13.30
CA ASP A 269 -24.64 -7.99 -13.25
C ASP A 269 -23.69 -7.22 -14.18
N ILE A 270 -24.16 -6.93 -15.40
CA ILE A 270 -23.39 -6.21 -16.42
C ILE A 270 -23.22 -4.75 -15.98
N GLU A 271 -24.31 -4.07 -15.64
CA GLU A 271 -24.29 -2.67 -15.15
C GLU A 271 -23.33 -2.51 -13.96
N THR A 272 -23.35 -3.46 -13.03
CA THR A 272 -22.47 -3.44 -11.86
C THR A 272 -20.99 -3.54 -12.26
N LEU A 273 -20.64 -4.39 -13.23
CA LEU A 273 -19.26 -4.51 -13.73
C LEU A 273 -18.83 -3.25 -14.50
N GLU A 274 -19.71 -2.64 -15.28
CA GLU A 274 -19.44 -1.39 -16.01
C GLU A 274 -19.12 -0.24 -15.05
N ILE A 275 -19.91 -0.09 -13.98
CA ILE A 275 -19.65 0.90 -12.92
C ILE A 275 -18.27 0.69 -12.31
N MET A 276 -17.88 -0.56 -12.02
CA MET A 276 -16.53 -0.84 -11.48
C MET A 276 -15.41 -0.43 -12.43
N ILE A 277 -15.56 -0.71 -13.73
CA ILE A 277 -14.56 -0.32 -14.72
C ILE A 277 -14.43 1.20 -14.73
N GLN A 278 -15.54 1.92 -14.65
CA GLN A 278 -15.54 3.37 -14.57
C GLN A 278 -14.83 3.87 -13.29
N ASP A 279 -15.15 3.30 -12.12
CA ASP A 279 -14.49 3.63 -10.85
C ASP A 279 -12.97 3.41 -10.94
N LEU A 280 -12.52 2.29 -11.50
CA LEU A 280 -11.10 1.98 -11.68
C LEU A 280 -10.40 2.96 -12.62
N ASN A 281 -11.07 3.39 -13.70
CA ASN A 281 -10.55 4.40 -14.61
C ASN A 281 -10.39 5.75 -13.91
N ASP A 282 -11.31 6.12 -13.02
CA ASP A 282 -11.25 7.37 -12.28
C ASP A 282 -10.15 7.34 -11.20
N VAL A 283 -9.97 6.22 -10.50
CA VAL A 283 -8.84 5.99 -9.59
C VAL A 283 -7.51 6.10 -10.34
N THR A 284 -7.43 5.49 -11.53
CA THR A 284 -6.23 5.52 -12.37
C THR A 284 -5.83 6.96 -12.75
N LYS A 285 -6.81 7.82 -13.05
CA LYS A 285 -6.56 9.25 -13.31
C LYS A 285 -6.04 9.97 -12.07
N ILE A 286 -6.62 9.70 -10.90
CA ILE A 286 -6.19 10.29 -9.62
C ILE A 286 -4.75 9.87 -9.29
N PHE A 287 -4.43 8.58 -9.45
CA PHE A 287 -3.08 8.05 -9.22
C PHE A 287 -2.04 8.73 -10.10
N LYS A 288 -2.34 8.88 -11.39
CA LYS A 288 -1.47 9.58 -12.31
C LYS A 288 -1.24 11.04 -11.89
N ARG A 289 -2.32 11.74 -11.49
CA ARG A 289 -2.21 13.12 -10.99
C ARG A 289 -1.37 13.20 -9.71
N ASN A 290 -1.58 12.28 -8.76
CA ASN A 290 -0.85 12.28 -7.49
C ASN A 290 0.65 11.93 -7.69
N GLN A 291 0.99 11.10 -8.66
CA GLN A 291 2.38 10.82 -9.03
C GLN A 291 3.08 12.07 -9.60
N GLU A 292 2.35 12.90 -10.36
CA GLU A 292 2.88 14.08 -11.05
C GLU A 292 2.71 15.39 -10.24
N ASN A 293 1.99 15.37 -9.12
CA ASN A 293 1.63 16.58 -8.39
C ASN A 293 2.82 17.12 -7.56
N PHE A 294 3.50 18.12 -8.12
CA PHE A 294 4.53 18.91 -7.44
C PHE A 294 3.97 19.90 -6.42
N GLU A 295 2.64 20.07 -6.34
CA GLU A 295 2.02 20.94 -5.34
C GLU A 295 2.20 20.35 -3.95
N ILE A 296 3.28 20.78 -3.35
CA ILE A 296 3.46 20.95 -1.93
C ILE A 296 2.17 21.61 -1.38
N ARG A 297 1.24 20.83 -0.82
CA ARG A 297 0.39 21.35 0.26
C ARG A 297 1.30 21.54 1.49
N ILE A 298 2.00 22.68 1.52
CA ILE A 298 2.66 23.31 2.67
C ILE A 298 1.98 24.66 2.80
#